data_AF-A0A163JKC7-F1
#
_entry.id   AF-A0A163JKC7-F1
#
_cell.length_a   1.000
_cell.length_b   1.000
_cell.length_c   1.000
_cell.angle_alpha   90.00
_cell.angle_beta   90.00
_cell.angle_gamma   90.00
#
_symmetry.space_group_name_H-M   'P 1'
#
loop_
_entity.id
_entity.type
_entity.pdbx_description
1 polymer ?
#
loop_
_entity_poly.entity_id
_entity_poly.type
_entity_poly.pdbx_seq_one_letter_code
_entity_poly.pdbx_strand_id
1 'polypeptide(L)'
;MEQSAKVSPMATYGSLFLNSLGLMSNAICLYAVHYWYANPFALGFGGHFQYLTIIGLTWATLAFIINIYRFFYPTSLKGKTCTHDLIVHIAIPLEAIVSLLYWGMTFIDPQLLIPKEVEPVPYIMDCAMHLYPTILLWTDFLLLNSSFKRAWRHIAYIYSFVFVYYLWTCYCQSRNGYWVYQFLEHFGSSWSRFCFYLASGTISWCFYEMGRQTVKTPATRRFIHSSPAIQSDALFVHRDTPENNPKLKFEFNADNQKRVEEILKKYPPQYKKGAIMPLLDLGQRQFGFTSISVMNEVARLLEVPPMRVYEVATFYTMFNRSPVGKHFLQLCTTTPCQLGGCGSTKILDTLTKELDIKPGETTKDGKFTLVEVECAGACVNAPVMAINDDYYEDLTPETTKALLDNLKADKPITPGPQSGRKTCEFAPGVYSTLNDEPYGPGFRMRDDL
;
A
#
# COMPACT_ATOMS: atom_id res chain seq x y z
N MET A 1 -3.65 10.27 14.55
CA MET A 1 -4.03 8.84 14.59
C MET A 1 -3.22 8.12 13.53
N GLU A 2 -2.18 7.42 13.95
CA GLU A 2 -1.25 6.69 13.07
C GLU A 2 -2.00 5.48 12.48
N GLN A 3 -2.25 5.47 11.16
CA GLN A 3 -2.83 4.32 10.47
C GLN A 3 -1.85 3.15 10.56
N SER A 4 -2.12 2.22 11.47
CA SER A 4 -1.48 0.91 11.51
C SER A 4 -1.68 0.24 10.15
N ALA A 5 -0.63 0.13 9.35
CA ALA A 5 -0.65 -0.64 8.11
C ALA A 5 -1.25 -2.02 8.40
N LYS A 6 -2.36 -2.37 7.75
CA LYS A 6 -2.96 -3.71 7.86
C LYS A 6 -1.99 -4.70 7.25
N VAL A 7 -1.27 -5.44 8.11
CA VAL A 7 -0.42 -6.57 7.70
C VAL A 7 -1.29 -7.58 6.96
N SER A 8 -0.83 -8.08 5.82
CA SER A 8 -1.61 -9.05 5.04
C SER A 8 -1.79 -10.36 5.83
N PRO A 9 -2.94 -11.06 5.69
CA PRO A 9 -3.14 -12.35 6.34
C PRO A 9 -2.03 -13.35 5.99
N MET A 10 -1.59 -13.36 4.73
CA MET A 10 -0.54 -14.23 4.23
C MET A 10 0.81 -13.99 4.93
N ALA A 11 1.19 -12.74 5.19
CA ALA A 11 2.42 -12.43 5.93
C ALA A 11 2.33 -12.88 7.39
N THR A 12 1.13 -12.79 7.99
CA THR A 12 0.89 -13.16 9.39
C THR A 12 1.00 -14.68 9.59
N TYR A 13 0.37 -15.48 8.72
CA TYR A 13 0.49 -16.94 8.77
C TYR A 13 1.88 -17.45 8.34
N GLY A 14 2.52 -16.79 7.37
CA GLY A 14 3.89 -17.11 6.98
C GLY A 14 4.88 -16.91 8.13
N SER A 15 4.71 -15.82 8.90
CA SER A 15 5.54 -15.53 10.07
C SER A 15 5.37 -16.59 11.15
N LEU A 16 4.13 -17.00 11.44
CA LEU A 16 3.86 -18.09 12.38
C LEU A 16 4.55 -19.40 11.97
N PHE A 17 4.50 -19.75 10.68
CA PHE A 17 5.13 -20.96 10.15
C PHE A 17 6.66 -20.94 10.32
N LEU A 18 7.32 -19.86 9.90
CA LEU A 18 8.78 -19.73 10.03
C LEU A 18 9.22 -19.76 11.49
N ASN A 19 8.51 -19.04 12.38
CA ASN A 19 8.84 -19.01 13.80
C ASN A 19 8.62 -20.38 14.47
N SER A 20 7.59 -21.12 14.07
CA SER A 20 7.33 -22.48 14.59
C SER A 20 8.39 -23.48 14.13
N LEU A 21 8.79 -23.40 12.85
CA LEU A 21 9.87 -24.23 12.30
C LEU A 21 11.21 -23.93 12.98
N GLY A 22 11.50 -22.65 13.23
CA GLY A 22 12.70 -22.20 13.94
C GLY A 22 12.75 -22.67 15.38
N LEU A 23 11.62 -22.56 16.10
CA LEU A 23 11.52 -23.06 17.47
C LEU A 23 11.75 -24.57 17.54
N MET A 24 11.15 -25.33 16.63
CA MET A 24 11.33 -26.79 16.56
C MET A 24 12.79 -27.14 16.27
N SER A 25 13.42 -26.48 15.29
CA SER A 25 14.84 -26.67 14.96
C SER A 25 15.74 -26.42 16.18
N ASN A 26 15.56 -25.28 16.85
CA ASN A 26 16.37 -24.92 18.00
C ASN A 26 16.15 -25.86 19.20
N ALA A 27 14.90 -26.27 19.46
CA ALA A 27 14.58 -27.18 20.56
C ALA A 27 15.21 -28.56 20.37
N ILE A 28 15.12 -29.12 19.16
CA ILE A 28 15.76 -30.41 18.82
C ILE A 28 17.27 -30.30 18.94
N CYS A 29 17.83 -29.19 18.45
CA CYS A 29 19.27 -28.93 18.50
C CYS A 29 19.79 -28.80 19.93
N LEU A 30 19.18 -27.95 20.76
CA LEU A 30 19.57 -27.78 22.16
C LEU A 30 19.41 -29.07 22.97
N TYR A 31 18.35 -29.85 22.71
CA TYR A 31 18.16 -31.16 23.32
C TYR A 31 19.30 -32.11 22.94
N ALA A 32 19.61 -32.22 21.66
CA ALA A 32 20.62 -33.16 21.19
C ALA A 32 22.05 -32.73 21.55
N VAL A 33 22.36 -31.42 21.62
CA VAL A 33 23.63 -30.92 22.15
C VAL A 33 23.78 -31.25 23.63
N HIS A 34 22.69 -31.25 24.41
CA HIS A 34 22.76 -31.54 25.85
C HIS A 34 22.82 -33.04 26.15
N TYR A 35 22.07 -33.87 25.41
CA TYR A 35 21.90 -35.29 25.73
C TYR A 35 22.65 -36.26 24.81
N TRP A 36 22.96 -35.88 23.57
CA TRP A 36 23.54 -36.79 22.57
C TRP A 36 24.98 -36.47 22.22
N TYR A 37 25.43 -35.21 22.39
CA TYR A 37 26.79 -34.80 22.05
C TYR A 37 27.60 -34.46 23.32
N ALA A 38 28.31 -35.45 23.85
CA ALA A 38 29.24 -35.25 24.96
C ALA A 38 30.52 -34.59 24.43
N ASN A 39 30.60 -33.26 24.45
CA ASN A 39 31.82 -32.54 24.10
C ASN A 39 32.75 -32.45 25.34
N PRO A 40 33.93 -33.11 25.35
CA PRO A 40 34.84 -33.06 26.49
C PRO A 40 35.37 -31.65 26.80
N PHE A 41 35.30 -30.72 25.84
CA PHE A 41 35.65 -29.31 26.04
C PHE A 41 34.53 -28.47 26.67
N ALA A 42 33.30 -28.98 26.77
CA ALA A 42 32.16 -28.27 27.38
C ALA A 42 32.28 -28.08 28.91
N LEU A 43 33.27 -28.72 29.54
CA LEU A 43 33.52 -28.72 30.99
C LEU A 43 34.46 -27.58 31.48
N GLY A 44 34.83 -26.63 30.61
CA GLY A 44 35.61 -25.44 30.99
C GLY A 44 34.85 -24.46 31.90
N PHE A 45 35.55 -23.47 32.49
CA PHE A 45 34.95 -22.51 33.45
C PHE A 45 33.71 -21.76 32.91
N GLY A 46 33.58 -21.60 31.60
CA GLY A 46 32.42 -20.99 30.94
C GLY A 46 31.26 -21.94 30.64
N GLY A 47 31.40 -23.24 30.92
CA GLY A 47 30.42 -24.28 30.62
C GLY A 47 29.93 -24.24 29.17
N HIS A 48 28.63 -24.50 28.95
CA HIS A 48 28.00 -24.36 27.63
C HIS A 48 27.99 -22.90 27.11
N PHE A 49 28.14 -21.89 27.97
CA PHE A 49 28.13 -20.47 27.57
C PHE A 49 29.48 -19.95 27.07
N GLN A 50 30.50 -20.81 27.01
CA GLN A 50 31.73 -20.46 26.31
C GLN A 50 31.52 -20.38 24.79
N TYR A 51 30.51 -21.04 24.25
CA TYR A 51 30.25 -21.06 22.81
C TYR A 51 29.25 -19.98 22.41
N LEU A 52 29.67 -19.07 21.52
CA LEU A 52 28.79 -18.03 20.96
C LEU A 52 27.52 -18.62 20.35
N THR A 53 27.61 -19.82 19.76
CA THR A 53 26.47 -20.55 19.16
C THR A 53 25.37 -20.85 20.16
N ILE A 54 25.71 -21.26 21.40
CA ILE A 54 24.71 -21.59 22.43
C ILE A 54 24.02 -20.32 22.93
N ILE A 55 24.78 -19.23 23.07
CA ILE A 55 24.23 -17.92 23.40
C ILE A 55 23.28 -17.45 22.29
N GLY A 56 23.69 -17.56 21.02
CA GLY A 56 22.86 -17.29 19.85
C GLY A 56 21.55 -18.07 19.88
N LEU A 57 21.65 -19.40 19.91
CA LEU A 57 20.49 -20.30 19.89
C LEU A 57 19.51 -20.00 21.04
N THR A 58 20.01 -19.63 22.21
CA THR A 58 19.16 -19.24 23.35
C THR A 58 18.35 -17.98 23.03
N TRP A 59 18.99 -16.93 22.52
CA TRP A 59 18.29 -15.70 22.11
C TRP A 59 17.35 -15.92 20.93
N ALA A 60 17.75 -16.73 19.94
CA ALA A 60 16.91 -17.11 18.82
C ALA A 60 15.65 -17.88 19.28
N THR A 61 15.81 -18.81 20.22
CA THR A 61 14.69 -19.56 20.82
C THR A 61 13.71 -18.63 21.53
N LEU A 62 14.21 -17.69 22.33
CA LEU A 62 13.38 -16.68 22.98
C LEU A 62 12.65 -15.80 21.96
N ALA A 63 13.32 -15.40 20.88
CA ALA A 63 12.70 -14.61 19.81
C ALA A 63 11.56 -15.39 19.12
N PHE A 64 11.78 -16.65 18.75
CA PHE A 64 10.74 -17.50 18.15
C PHE A 64 9.53 -17.68 19.07
N ILE A 65 9.75 -17.96 20.36
CA ILE A 65 8.66 -18.13 21.36
C ILE A 65 7.82 -16.86 21.45
N ILE A 66 8.46 -15.69 21.54
CA ILE A 66 7.74 -14.42 21.71
C ILE A 66 7.00 -14.05 20.42
N ASN A 67 7.57 -14.30 19.25
CA ASN A 67 6.88 -14.07 17.98
C ASN A 67 5.63 -14.95 17.81
N ILE A 68 5.70 -16.22 18.20
CA ILE A 68 4.54 -17.13 18.22
C ILE A 68 3.51 -16.64 19.25
N TYR A 69 3.94 -16.25 20.45
CA TYR A 69 3.03 -15.74 21.48
C TYR A 69 2.29 -14.47 21.01
N ARG A 70 2.98 -13.57 20.29
CA ARG A 70 2.41 -12.34 19.73
C ARG A 70 1.33 -12.62 18.67
N PHE A 71 1.45 -13.71 17.92
CA PHE A 71 0.43 -14.14 16.97
C PHE A 71 -0.89 -14.47 17.67
N PHE A 72 -0.85 -15.25 18.76
CA PHE A 72 -2.05 -15.66 19.49
C PHE A 72 -2.63 -14.56 20.40
N TYR A 73 -1.79 -13.67 20.93
CA TYR A 73 -2.20 -12.64 21.90
C TYR A 73 -1.80 -11.21 21.47
N PRO A 74 -2.34 -10.69 20.35
CA PRO A 74 -1.94 -9.40 19.77
C PRO A 74 -2.24 -8.18 20.67
N THR A 75 -3.22 -8.29 21.59
CA THR A 75 -3.61 -7.23 22.53
C THR A 75 -2.84 -7.25 23.85
N SER A 76 -2.28 -8.40 24.26
CA SER A 76 -1.60 -8.58 25.56
C SER A 76 -0.27 -7.81 25.67
N LEU A 77 0.38 -7.53 24.52
CA LEU A 77 1.68 -6.85 24.45
C LEU A 77 1.58 -5.34 24.16
N LYS A 78 0.37 -4.76 24.07
CA LYS A 78 0.19 -3.30 23.90
C LYS A 78 0.61 -2.59 25.19
N GLY A 79 1.88 -2.17 25.25
CA GLY A 79 2.51 -1.48 26.38
C GLY A 79 3.80 -2.14 26.90
N LYS A 80 4.05 -3.41 26.56
CA LYS A 80 5.28 -4.16 26.88
C LYS A 80 6.17 -4.38 25.65
N THR A 81 6.08 -3.50 24.65
CA THR A 81 6.85 -3.58 23.39
C THR A 81 8.36 -3.60 23.62
N CYS A 82 8.85 -3.02 24.72
CA CYS A 82 10.28 -2.95 25.03
C CYS A 82 10.96 -4.33 25.16
N THR A 83 10.29 -5.35 25.74
CA THR A 83 10.91 -6.66 25.98
C THR A 83 10.98 -7.52 24.72
N HIS A 84 9.89 -7.56 23.93
CA HIS A 84 9.88 -8.20 22.60
C HIS A 84 10.95 -7.58 21.70
N ASP A 85 10.94 -6.24 21.61
CA ASP A 85 11.86 -5.51 20.75
C ASP A 85 13.30 -5.79 21.18
N LEU A 86 13.60 -5.76 22.49
CA LEU A 86 14.93 -6.09 22.99
C LEU A 86 15.40 -7.49 22.57
N ILE A 87 14.54 -8.50 22.74
CA ILE A 87 14.91 -9.90 22.46
C ILE A 87 15.13 -10.12 20.96
N VAL A 88 14.21 -9.63 20.12
CA VAL A 88 14.32 -9.76 18.66
C VAL A 88 15.53 -8.96 18.13
N HIS A 89 15.79 -7.77 18.67
CA HIS A 89 16.92 -6.94 18.26
C HIS A 89 18.28 -7.46 18.72
N ILE A 90 18.33 -8.31 19.75
CA ILE A 90 19.56 -9.01 20.14
C ILE A 90 19.73 -10.28 19.29
N ALA A 91 18.67 -11.08 19.14
CA ALA A 91 18.74 -12.38 18.47
C ALA A 91 19.16 -12.29 17.00
N ILE A 92 18.54 -11.39 16.22
CA ILE A 92 18.79 -11.28 14.76
C ILE A 92 20.27 -10.99 14.42
N PRO A 93 20.90 -9.92 14.94
CA PRO A 93 22.29 -9.63 14.61
C PRO A 93 23.26 -10.64 15.20
N LEU A 94 22.94 -11.23 16.35
CA LEU A 94 23.75 -12.26 16.99
C LEU A 94 23.82 -13.52 16.13
N GLU A 95 22.69 -13.99 15.62
CA GLU A 95 22.61 -15.15 14.74
C GLU A 95 23.38 -14.93 13.44
N ALA A 96 23.25 -13.74 12.83
CA ALA A 96 24.07 -13.40 11.66
C ALA A 96 25.57 -13.48 11.95
N ILE A 97 26.02 -12.96 13.11
CA ILE A 97 27.43 -13.03 13.51
C ILE A 97 27.88 -14.48 13.69
N VAL A 98 27.09 -15.29 14.42
CA VAL A 98 27.37 -16.71 14.65
C VAL A 98 27.54 -17.45 13.32
N SER A 99 26.57 -17.30 12.42
CA SER A 99 26.55 -18.00 11.13
C SER A 99 27.72 -17.59 10.24
N LEU A 100 27.96 -16.28 10.08
CA LEU A 100 29.03 -15.77 9.22
C LEU A 100 30.41 -16.14 9.74
N LEU A 101 30.61 -16.06 11.05
CA LEU A 101 31.88 -16.46 11.67
C LEU A 101 32.11 -17.95 11.51
N TYR A 102 31.12 -18.77 11.87
CA TYR A 102 31.23 -20.22 11.83
C TYR A 102 31.50 -20.73 10.41
N TRP A 103 30.62 -20.42 9.45
CA TRP A 103 30.76 -20.89 8.08
C TRP A 103 31.97 -20.28 7.36
N GLY A 104 32.32 -19.03 7.70
CA GLY A 104 33.53 -18.39 7.19
C GLY A 104 34.79 -19.13 7.62
N MET A 105 34.88 -19.52 8.90
CA MET A 105 36.02 -20.30 9.41
C MET A 105 36.03 -21.72 8.84
N THR A 106 34.89 -22.41 8.83
CA THR A 106 34.78 -23.77 8.26
C THR A 106 35.13 -23.80 6.78
N PHE A 107 34.83 -22.74 6.02
CA PHE A 107 35.18 -22.64 4.60
C PHE A 107 36.67 -22.42 4.38
N ILE A 108 37.34 -21.66 5.26
CA ILE A 108 38.78 -21.39 5.16
C ILE A 108 39.58 -22.62 5.61
N ASP A 109 39.32 -23.11 6.82
CA ASP A 109 39.91 -24.34 7.35
C ASP A 109 39.07 -24.84 8.54
N PRO A 110 38.37 -25.99 8.42
CA PRO A 110 37.60 -26.60 9.51
C PRO A 110 38.42 -26.87 10.78
N GLN A 111 39.74 -27.05 10.65
CA GLN A 111 40.63 -27.34 11.79
C GLN A 111 40.77 -26.16 12.74
N LEU A 112 40.34 -24.95 12.35
CA LEU A 112 40.30 -23.78 13.21
C LEU A 112 39.25 -23.88 14.33
N LEU A 113 38.26 -24.77 14.16
CA LEU A 113 37.12 -24.94 15.06
C LEU A 113 37.12 -26.29 15.78
N ILE A 114 37.48 -27.36 15.09
CA ILE A 114 37.47 -28.73 15.63
C ILE A 114 38.85 -29.36 15.41
N PRO A 115 39.56 -29.78 16.47
CA PRO A 115 40.81 -30.53 16.34
C PRO A 115 40.63 -31.83 15.55
N LYS A 116 41.68 -32.31 14.87
CA LYS A 116 41.60 -33.51 14.01
C LYS A 116 41.19 -34.78 14.75
N GLU A 117 41.33 -34.78 16.07
CA GLU A 117 41.09 -35.90 16.96
C GLU A 117 39.62 -36.04 17.37
N VAL A 118 38.76 -35.09 17.01
CA VAL A 118 37.34 -35.08 17.39
C VAL A 118 36.47 -35.36 16.16
N GLU A 119 35.50 -36.27 16.29
CA GLU A 119 34.55 -36.55 15.21
C GLU A 119 33.70 -35.31 14.88
N PRO A 120 33.54 -34.98 13.58
CA PRO A 120 32.78 -33.82 13.16
C PRO A 120 31.30 -33.98 13.53
N VAL A 121 30.65 -32.86 13.81
CA VAL A 121 29.22 -32.82 14.10
C VAL A 121 28.43 -33.26 12.86
N PRO A 122 27.34 -34.06 13.00
CA PRO A 122 26.48 -34.40 11.87
C PRO A 122 25.99 -33.15 11.14
N TYR A 123 26.08 -33.13 9.81
CA TYR A 123 25.81 -31.95 8.98
C TYR A 123 24.45 -31.29 9.27
N ILE A 124 23.38 -32.08 9.48
CA ILE A 124 22.04 -31.56 9.79
C ILE A 124 22.02 -30.83 11.14
N MET A 125 22.72 -31.39 12.14
CA MET A 125 22.87 -30.74 13.43
C MET A 125 23.67 -29.44 13.31
N ASP A 126 24.72 -29.46 12.50
CA ASP A 126 25.56 -28.29 12.28
C ASP A 126 24.78 -27.15 11.60
N CYS A 127 23.98 -27.46 10.58
CA CYS A 127 23.04 -26.52 9.99
C CYS A 127 21.99 -26.03 11.01
N ALA A 128 21.47 -26.90 11.88
CA ALA A 128 20.51 -26.50 12.90
C ALA A 128 21.11 -25.57 13.96
N MET A 129 22.41 -25.68 14.24
CA MET A 129 23.13 -24.81 15.17
C MET A 129 23.51 -23.46 14.57
N HIS A 130 23.96 -23.46 13.31
CA HIS A 130 24.68 -22.31 12.74
C HIS A 130 24.02 -21.68 11.50
N LEU A 131 23.02 -22.32 10.88
CA LEU A 131 22.45 -21.85 9.61
C LEU A 131 20.94 -21.60 9.68
N TYR A 132 20.17 -22.59 10.14
CA TYR A 132 18.71 -22.52 10.16
C TYR A 132 18.17 -21.39 11.05
N PRO A 133 18.68 -21.14 12.27
CA PRO A 133 18.15 -20.06 13.10
C PRO A 133 18.37 -18.69 12.43
N THR A 134 19.52 -18.50 11.79
CA THR A 134 19.84 -17.29 11.02
C THR A 134 18.91 -17.14 9.83
N ILE A 135 18.77 -18.15 8.96
CA ILE A 135 17.90 -18.05 7.78
C ILE A 135 16.46 -17.77 8.19
N LEU A 136 15.94 -18.48 9.19
CA LEU A 136 14.53 -18.37 9.60
C LEU A 136 14.22 -17.01 10.24
N LEU A 137 15.06 -16.53 11.17
CA LEU A 137 14.89 -15.21 11.79
C LEU A 137 15.04 -14.08 10.78
N TRP A 138 16.04 -14.15 9.89
CA TRP A 138 16.26 -13.10 8.90
C TRP A 138 15.19 -13.10 7.81
N THR A 139 14.69 -14.27 7.40
CA THR A 139 13.58 -14.34 6.44
C THR A 139 12.30 -13.75 7.04
N ASP A 140 11.99 -14.07 8.29
CA ASP A 140 10.84 -13.50 9.00
C ASP A 140 10.99 -11.97 9.17
N PHE A 141 12.17 -11.52 9.61
CA PHE A 141 12.50 -10.12 9.79
C PHE A 141 12.41 -9.30 8.50
N LEU A 142 13.01 -9.81 7.41
CA LEU A 142 13.12 -9.07 6.14
C LEU A 142 11.85 -9.10 5.30
N LEU A 143 11.13 -10.22 5.30
CA LEU A 143 10.01 -10.43 4.37
C LEU A 143 8.64 -10.24 5.03
N LEU A 144 8.51 -10.52 6.32
CA LEU A 144 7.20 -10.69 6.97
C LEU A 144 6.93 -9.65 8.08
N ASN A 145 7.98 -9.08 8.69
CA ASN A 145 7.83 -8.09 9.77
C ASN A 145 7.82 -6.62 9.25
N SER A 146 6.68 -6.20 8.72
CA SER A 146 6.45 -4.81 8.24
C SER A 146 6.39 -3.75 9.35
N SER A 147 6.36 -4.14 10.63
CA SER A 147 6.22 -3.23 11.78
C SER A 147 7.54 -2.70 12.34
N PHE A 148 8.67 -3.10 11.74
CA PHE A 148 9.99 -2.74 12.23
C PHE A 148 10.29 -1.24 12.08
N LYS A 149 10.51 -0.56 13.22
CA LYS A 149 10.92 0.85 13.27
C LYS A 149 12.41 0.94 13.62
N ARG A 150 13.20 1.55 12.71
CA ARG A 150 14.64 1.78 12.92
C ARG A 150 14.88 2.63 14.16
N ALA A 151 15.79 2.19 15.04
CA ALA A 151 16.34 3.01 16.10
C ALA A 151 17.86 2.87 16.18
N TRP A 152 18.56 3.97 16.47
CA TRP A 152 20.01 3.98 16.69
C TRP A 152 20.45 3.03 17.82
N ARG A 153 19.54 2.76 18.76
CA ARG A 153 19.72 1.82 19.87
C ARG A 153 20.09 0.41 19.40
N HIS A 154 19.64 -0.02 18.23
CA HIS A 154 19.94 -1.37 17.74
C HIS A 154 21.41 -1.52 17.36
N ILE A 155 21.99 -0.48 16.73
CA ILE A 155 23.42 -0.42 16.43
C ILE A 155 24.22 -0.44 17.73
N ALA A 156 23.77 0.31 18.74
CA ALA A 156 24.38 0.29 20.06
C ALA A 156 24.35 -1.09 20.72
N TYR A 157 23.26 -1.86 20.58
CA TYR A 157 23.17 -3.22 21.11
C TYR A 157 24.16 -4.19 20.43
N ILE A 158 24.32 -4.10 19.10
CA ILE A 158 25.28 -4.93 18.35
C ILE A 158 26.70 -4.71 18.88
N TYR A 159 27.15 -3.45 18.94
CA TYR A 159 28.50 -3.15 19.39
C TYR A 159 28.69 -3.41 20.89
N SER A 160 27.68 -3.16 21.72
CA SER A 160 27.74 -3.48 23.16
C SER A 160 27.89 -4.98 23.40
N PHE A 161 27.15 -5.80 22.66
CA PHE A 161 27.26 -7.26 22.75
C PHE A 161 28.65 -7.75 22.32
N VAL A 162 29.13 -7.29 21.16
CA VAL A 162 30.46 -7.65 20.63
C VAL A 162 31.56 -7.32 21.64
N PHE A 163 31.49 -6.16 22.28
CA PHE A 163 32.44 -5.74 23.30
C PHE A 163 32.37 -6.63 24.56
N VAL A 164 31.17 -6.88 25.09
CA VAL A 164 30.98 -7.75 26.26
C VAL A 164 31.45 -9.17 25.98
N TYR A 165 31.17 -9.70 24.79
CA TYR A 165 31.62 -11.04 24.41
C TYR A 165 33.15 -11.13 24.25
N TYR A 166 33.79 -10.10 23.71
CA TYR A 166 35.26 -10.01 23.71
C TYR A 166 35.85 -10.04 25.13
N LEU A 167 35.29 -9.27 26.06
CA LEU A 167 35.73 -9.31 27.46
C LEU A 167 35.51 -10.70 28.09
N TRP A 168 34.41 -11.36 27.76
CA TRP A 168 34.13 -12.72 28.19
C TRP A 168 35.17 -13.73 27.67
N THR A 169 35.58 -13.64 26.39
CA THR A 169 36.60 -14.55 25.86
C THR A 169 37.98 -14.30 26.46
N CYS A 170 38.33 -13.04 26.74
CA CYS A 170 39.53 -12.70 27.52
C CYS A 170 39.47 -13.28 28.95
N TYR A 171 38.32 -13.20 29.60
CA TYR A 171 38.14 -13.77 30.93
C TYR A 171 38.29 -15.30 30.91
N CYS A 172 37.64 -15.98 29.96
CA CYS A 172 37.81 -17.42 29.75
C CYS A 172 39.28 -17.80 29.54
N GLN A 173 40.02 -17.04 28.73
CA GLN A 173 41.45 -17.25 28.51
C GLN A 173 42.26 -17.08 29.80
N SER A 174 41.98 -16.03 30.59
CA SER A 174 42.69 -15.78 31.86
C SER A 174 42.51 -16.90 32.91
N ARG A 175 41.43 -17.68 32.81
CA ARG A 175 41.09 -18.76 33.75
C ARG A 175 41.50 -20.13 33.23
N ASN A 176 41.31 -20.38 31.94
CA ASN A 176 41.52 -21.69 31.32
C ASN A 176 42.94 -21.85 30.76
N GLY A 177 43.66 -20.76 30.51
CA GLY A 177 45.00 -20.77 29.90
C GLY A 177 45.00 -20.91 28.37
N TYR A 178 43.85 -21.17 27.75
CA TYR A 178 43.64 -21.24 26.30
C TYR A 178 42.43 -20.41 25.89
N TRP A 179 42.39 -19.96 24.63
CA TRP A 179 41.27 -19.17 24.13
C TRP A 179 40.04 -20.04 23.83
N VAL A 180 38.85 -19.44 23.96
CA VAL A 180 37.57 -20.06 23.56
C VAL A 180 37.61 -20.57 22.11
N TYR A 181 38.32 -19.85 21.24
CA TYR A 181 38.60 -20.27 19.88
C TYR A 181 40.11 -20.28 19.65
N GLN A 182 40.65 -21.41 19.21
CA GLN A 182 42.10 -21.62 19.05
C GLN A 182 42.73 -20.65 18.05
N PHE A 183 41.99 -20.25 17.01
CA PHE A 183 42.48 -19.26 16.05
C PHE A 183 42.79 -17.90 16.69
N LEU A 184 42.20 -17.57 17.86
CA LEU A 184 42.50 -16.32 18.57
C LEU A 184 43.95 -16.26 19.09
N GLU A 185 44.62 -17.41 19.27
CA GLU A 185 46.03 -17.48 19.66
C GLU A 185 46.95 -16.93 18.57
N HIS A 186 46.56 -17.09 17.31
CA HIS A 186 47.34 -16.69 16.15
C HIS A 186 47.40 -15.17 15.95
N PHE A 187 46.53 -14.40 16.63
CA PHE A 187 46.61 -12.94 16.61
C PHE A 187 47.74 -12.45 17.54
N GLY A 188 48.76 -11.81 16.98
CA GLY A 188 49.93 -11.37 17.75
C GLY A 188 49.68 -10.30 18.83
N SER A 189 48.53 -9.62 18.84
CA SER A 189 48.23 -8.55 19.80
C SER A 189 46.78 -8.60 20.30
N SER A 190 46.53 -8.10 21.52
CA SER A 190 45.15 -7.94 22.03
C SER A 190 44.33 -6.96 21.17
N TRP A 191 44.99 -5.99 20.55
CA TRP A 191 44.36 -5.04 19.63
C TRP A 191 43.84 -5.72 18.36
N SER A 192 44.63 -6.61 17.74
CA SER A 192 44.18 -7.31 16.52
C SER A 192 43.01 -8.27 16.81
N ARG A 193 42.96 -8.87 18.00
CA ARG A 193 41.78 -9.64 18.47
C ARG A 193 40.54 -8.76 18.61
N PHE A 194 40.68 -7.60 19.26
CA PHE A 194 39.57 -6.65 19.40
C PHE A 194 39.05 -6.17 18.03
N CYS A 195 39.97 -5.84 17.10
CA CYS A 195 39.62 -5.46 15.72
C CYS A 195 38.85 -6.55 14.98
N PHE A 196 39.16 -7.84 15.20
CA PHE A 196 38.41 -8.95 14.63
C PHE A 196 36.94 -8.92 15.07
N TYR A 197 36.69 -8.82 16.37
CA TYR A 197 35.33 -8.71 16.91
C TYR A 197 34.59 -7.47 16.39
N LEU A 198 35.29 -6.32 16.31
CA LEU A 198 34.73 -5.08 15.79
C LEU A 198 34.35 -5.21 14.29
N ALA A 199 35.16 -5.89 13.49
CA ALA A 199 34.87 -6.17 12.10
C ALA A 199 33.62 -7.06 11.96
N SER A 200 33.49 -8.10 12.78
CA SER A 200 32.28 -8.96 12.81
C SER A 200 31.02 -8.17 13.17
N GLY A 201 31.10 -7.27 14.16
CA GLY A 201 29.99 -6.38 14.52
C GLY A 201 29.60 -5.44 13.38
N THR A 202 30.58 -4.93 12.63
CA THR A 202 30.35 -4.05 11.48
C THR A 202 29.70 -4.79 10.31
N ILE A 203 30.09 -6.04 10.05
CA ILE A 203 29.43 -6.89 9.04
C ILE A 203 27.97 -7.13 9.42
N SER A 204 27.68 -7.44 10.69
CA SER A 204 26.30 -7.59 11.18
C SER A 204 25.47 -6.32 11.02
N TRP A 205 26.06 -5.15 11.30
CA TRP A 205 25.42 -3.86 11.02
C TRP A 205 25.14 -3.67 9.52
N CYS A 206 26.08 -4.01 8.63
CA CYS A 206 25.85 -3.94 7.19
C CYS A 206 24.66 -4.81 6.74
N PHE A 207 24.55 -6.05 7.25
CA PHE A 207 23.39 -6.91 6.98
C PHE A 207 22.09 -6.30 7.49
N TYR A 208 22.11 -5.72 8.70
CA TYR A 208 20.97 -5.00 9.27
C TYR A 208 20.56 -3.81 8.38
N GLU A 209 21.51 -3.07 7.82
CA GLU A 209 21.25 -1.98 6.87
C GLU A 209 20.82 -2.47 5.48
N MET A 210 21.24 -3.66 5.04
CA MET A 210 20.80 -4.23 3.76
C MET A 210 19.30 -4.58 3.76
N GLY A 211 18.75 -4.96 4.93
CA GLY A 211 17.31 -5.13 5.09
C GLY A 211 16.46 -3.90 4.76
N ARG A 212 17.08 -2.70 4.69
CA ARG A 212 16.48 -1.45 4.21
C ARG A 212 15.96 -1.52 2.78
N GLN A 213 16.61 -2.27 1.89
CA GLN A 213 16.30 -2.25 0.46
C GLN A 213 15.15 -3.18 0.09
N THR A 214 14.95 -4.25 0.86
CA THR A 214 13.89 -5.25 0.66
C THR A 214 12.56 -4.86 1.31
N VAL A 215 12.59 -4.05 2.38
CA VAL A 215 11.38 -3.60 3.11
C VAL A 215 10.74 -2.34 2.51
N LYS A 216 11.33 -1.73 1.46
CA LYS A 216 10.63 -0.72 0.64
C LYS A 216 9.52 -1.39 -0.14
N THR A 217 8.39 -1.61 0.53
CA THR A 217 7.12 -2.13 0.00
C THR A 217 7.35 -3.30 -0.95
N PRO A 218 7.07 -4.56 -0.57
CA PRO A 218 6.63 -5.48 -1.59
C PRO A 218 5.33 -4.86 -2.11
N ALA A 219 5.43 -4.04 -3.17
CA ALA A 219 4.37 -4.00 -4.14
C ALA A 219 4.13 -5.48 -4.40
N THR A 220 3.02 -6.00 -3.89
CA THR A 220 2.54 -7.33 -4.16
C THR A 220 2.41 -7.43 -5.67
N ARG A 221 3.52 -7.69 -6.37
CA ARG A 221 3.54 -8.20 -7.71
C ARG A 221 3.06 -9.62 -7.54
N ARG A 222 1.74 -9.77 -7.49
CA ARG A 222 1.09 -11.01 -7.86
C ARG A 222 1.62 -11.32 -9.26
N PHE A 223 2.48 -12.34 -9.37
CA PHE A 223 3.09 -12.76 -10.63
C PHE A 223 2.07 -13.36 -11.63
N ILE A 224 0.78 -13.32 -11.29
CA ILE A 224 -0.32 -13.80 -12.11
C ILE A 224 -1.41 -12.73 -12.11
N HIS A 225 -1.17 -11.66 -12.86
CA HIS A 225 -2.25 -10.86 -13.42
C HIS A 225 -1.98 -10.79 -14.92
N SER A 226 -2.93 -11.24 -15.73
CA SER A 226 -2.94 -11.07 -17.19
C SER A 226 -3.38 -9.68 -17.61
N SER A 227 -3.71 -8.81 -16.65
CA SER A 227 -4.11 -7.43 -16.92
C SER A 227 -2.86 -6.54 -16.95
N PRO A 228 -2.66 -5.73 -18.00
CA PRO A 228 -1.58 -4.76 -18.05
C PRO A 228 -1.67 -3.79 -16.87
N ALA A 229 -0.53 -3.34 -16.35
CA ALA A 229 -0.50 -2.24 -15.39
C ALA A 229 -0.96 -0.97 -16.10
N ILE A 230 -2.24 -0.63 -15.98
CA ILE A 230 -2.79 0.63 -16.47
C ILE A 230 -2.28 1.72 -15.53
N GLN A 231 -1.47 2.64 -16.06
CA GLN A 231 -1.17 3.89 -15.37
C GLN A 231 -2.45 4.70 -15.32
N SER A 232 -2.75 5.36 -14.19
CA SER A 232 -3.92 6.23 -14.12
C SER A 232 -3.83 7.31 -15.19
N ASP A 233 -4.90 7.48 -15.95
CA ASP A 233 -4.99 8.50 -17.01
C ASP A 233 -5.04 9.93 -16.45
N ALA A 234 -5.24 10.09 -15.13
CA ALA A 234 -5.34 11.37 -14.46
C ALA A 234 -4.25 11.59 -13.39
N LEU A 235 -3.64 12.77 -13.40
CA LEU A 235 -2.68 13.19 -12.36
C LEU A 235 -3.43 13.65 -11.10
N PHE A 236 -3.03 13.17 -9.92
CA PHE A 236 -3.56 13.61 -8.61
C PHE A 236 -2.64 14.60 -7.88
N VAL A 237 -1.67 15.16 -8.60
CA VAL A 237 -0.77 16.22 -8.13
C VAL A 237 -0.87 17.40 -9.08
N HIS A 238 -0.83 18.61 -8.53
CA HIS A 238 -0.85 19.83 -9.32
C HIS A 238 0.56 20.22 -9.77
N ARG A 239 0.68 20.73 -10.98
CA ARG A 239 1.86 21.40 -11.52
C ARG A 239 1.41 22.70 -12.16
N ASP A 240 2.05 23.80 -11.80
CA ASP A 240 1.70 25.11 -12.32
C ASP A 240 1.90 25.15 -13.83
N THR A 241 0.85 25.49 -14.57
CA THR A 241 0.91 25.83 -16.00
C THR A 241 0.53 27.29 -16.21
N PRO A 242 0.81 27.89 -17.39
CA PRO A 242 0.39 29.27 -17.67
C PRO A 242 -1.12 29.49 -17.51
N GLU A 243 -1.93 28.48 -17.82
CA GLU A 243 -3.40 28.50 -17.79
C GLU A 243 -3.99 28.07 -16.43
N ASN A 244 -3.22 27.36 -15.60
CA ASN A 244 -3.67 26.85 -14.30
C ASN A 244 -2.54 26.96 -13.27
N ASN A 245 -2.52 28.07 -12.53
CA ASN A 245 -1.56 28.35 -11.46
C ASN A 245 -2.20 29.25 -10.39
N PRO A 246 -1.69 29.24 -9.14
CA PRO A 246 -2.31 29.99 -8.04
C PRO A 246 -2.20 31.51 -8.15
N LYS A 247 -1.42 32.05 -9.10
CA LYS A 247 -1.29 33.49 -9.32
C LYS A 247 -2.43 34.06 -10.16
N LEU A 248 -3.10 33.22 -10.94
CA LEU A 248 -4.30 33.63 -11.68
C LEU A 248 -5.42 33.93 -10.67
N LYS A 249 -6.01 35.12 -10.77
CA LYS A 249 -7.11 35.52 -9.90
C LYS A 249 -8.42 35.01 -10.49
N PHE A 250 -9.19 34.26 -9.70
CA PHE A 250 -10.56 33.88 -10.02
C PHE A 250 -11.50 34.48 -8.98
N GLU A 251 -12.58 35.11 -9.45
CA GLU A 251 -13.67 35.62 -8.61
C GLU A 251 -15.00 35.27 -9.26
N PHE A 252 -16.02 34.96 -8.45
CA PHE A 252 -17.37 34.77 -8.99
C PHE A 252 -17.91 36.08 -9.54
N ASN A 253 -18.57 36.01 -10.70
CA ASN A 253 -19.24 37.16 -11.31
C ASN A 253 -20.45 37.61 -10.46
N ALA A 254 -20.98 38.80 -10.72
CA ALA A 254 -22.04 39.40 -9.88
C ALA A 254 -23.29 38.50 -9.73
N ASP A 255 -23.68 37.76 -10.79
CA ASP A 255 -24.83 36.86 -10.74
C ASP A 255 -24.53 35.59 -9.94
N ASN A 256 -23.34 35.01 -10.10
CA ASN A 256 -22.93 33.85 -9.32
C ASN A 256 -22.65 34.20 -7.87
N GLN A 257 -22.22 35.42 -7.52
CA GLN A 257 -22.10 35.87 -6.13
C GLN A 257 -23.45 35.78 -5.39
N LYS A 258 -24.56 36.17 -6.04
CA LYS A 258 -25.91 35.99 -5.46
C LYS A 258 -26.22 34.52 -5.22
N ARG A 259 -25.86 33.64 -6.16
CA ARG A 259 -26.02 32.18 -6.00
C ARG A 259 -25.15 31.62 -4.89
N VAL A 260 -23.92 32.13 -4.70
CA VAL A 260 -23.05 31.78 -3.57
C VAL A 260 -23.77 32.07 -2.26
N GLU A 261 -24.34 33.27 -2.11
CA GLU A 261 -25.09 33.64 -0.91
C GLU A 261 -26.31 32.73 -0.66
N GLU A 262 -27.05 32.38 -1.72
CA GLU A 262 -28.17 31.43 -1.64
C GLU A 262 -27.73 30.02 -1.23
N ILE A 263 -26.61 29.53 -1.77
CA ILE A 263 -26.05 28.22 -1.41
C ILE A 263 -25.63 28.22 0.06
N LEU A 264 -24.96 29.28 0.53
CA LEU A 264 -24.51 29.39 1.92
C LEU A 264 -25.68 29.39 2.91
N LYS A 265 -26.83 30.01 2.57
CA LYS A 265 -28.05 30.01 3.40
C LYS A 265 -28.63 28.62 3.65
N LYS A 266 -28.32 27.63 2.80
CA LYS A 266 -28.78 26.23 2.99
C LYS A 266 -28.05 25.52 4.14
N TYR A 267 -26.92 26.05 4.58
CA TYR A 267 -26.08 25.44 5.62
C TYR A 267 -26.05 26.32 6.88
N PRO A 268 -26.01 25.71 8.08
CA PRO A 268 -25.79 26.47 9.30
C PRO A 268 -24.47 27.27 9.24
N PRO A 269 -24.40 28.49 9.80
CA PRO A 269 -23.20 29.34 9.71
C PRO A 269 -21.90 28.66 10.17
N GLN A 270 -21.96 27.85 11.24
CA GLN A 270 -20.83 27.10 11.78
C GLN A 270 -20.38 25.91 10.90
N TYR A 271 -21.19 25.50 9.92
CA TYR A 271 -20.94 24.37 9.04
C TYR A 271 -20.93 24.76 7.55
N LYS A 272 -20.51 25.99 7.23
CA LYS A 272 -20.36 26.46 5.83
C LYS A 272 -19.48 25.57 4.95
N LYS A 273 -18.56 24.78 5.54
CA LYS A 273 -17.79 23.74 4.81
C LYS A 273 -18.67 22.74 4.05
N GLY A 274 -19.95 22.57 4.42
CA GLY A 274 -20.91 21.74 3.68
C GLY A 274 -21.17 22.25 2.26
N ALA A 275 -20.88 23.52 1.98
CA ALA A 275 -21.06 24.15 0.67
C ALA A 275 -19.86 23.96 -0.29
N ILE A 276 -18.81 23.19 0.06
CA ILE A 276 -17.63 23.00 -0.82
C ILE A 276 -18.05 22.46 -2.19
N MET A 277 -18.82 21.38 -2.24
CA MET A 277 -19.22 20.74 -3.50
C MET A 277 -20.05 21.66 -4.42
N PRO A 278 -21.16 22.28 -3.96
CA PRO A 278 -21.95 23.16 -4.84
C PRO A 278 -21.20 24.42 -5.27
N LEU A 279 -20.28 24.96 -4.45
CA LEU A 279 -19.47 26.11 -4.84
C LEU A 279 -18.36 25.75 -5.84
N LEU A 280 -17.77 24.56 -5.72
CA LEU A 280 -16.84 24.04 -6.73
C LEU A 280 -17.55 23.80 -8.06
N ASP A 281 -18.76 23.22 -8.04
CA ASP A 281 -19.57 23.02 -9.25
C ASP A 281 -19.93 24.37 -9.92
N LEU A 282 -20.37 25.35 -9.13
CA LEU A 282 -20.65 26.70 -9.62
C LEU A 282 -19.39 27.36 -10.22
N GLY A 283 -18.24 27.19 -9.58
CA GLY A 283 -16.96 27.71 -10.07
C GLY A 283 -16.53 27.06 -11.38
N GLN A 284 -16.68 25.74 -11.48
CA GLN A 284 -16.46 24.98 -12.71
C GLN A 284 -17.40 25.44 -13.83
N ARG A 285 -18.68 25.67 -13.57
CA ARG A 285 -19.63 26.17 -14.57
C ARG A 285 -19.26 27.57 -15.09
N GLN A 286 -18.71 28.43 -14.23
CA GLN A 286 -18.27 29.77 -14.63
C GLN A 286 -16.95 29.75 -15.42
N PHE A 287 -15.97 28.95 -14.98
CA PHE A 287 -14.63 28.93 -15.54
C PHE A 287 -14.44 27.91 -16.68
N GLY A 288 -15.31 26.90 -16.76
CA GLY A 288 -15.24 25.74 -17.67
C GLY A 288 -14.60 24.50 -17.02
N PHE A 289 -13.73 24.68 -16.03
CA PHE A 289 -13.11 23.59 -15.27
C PHE A 289 -12.75 24.07 -13.86
N THR A 290 -12.48 23.13 -12.94
CA THR A 290 -12.05 23.41 -11.57
C THR A 290 -10.54 23.67 -11.52
N SER A 291 -10.12 24.90 -11.83
CA SER A 291 -8.72 25.34 -11.71
C SER A 291 -8.27 25.49 -10.25
N ILE A 292 -6.96 25.56 -10.01
CA ILE A 292 -6.43 25.75 -8.64
C ILE A 292 -6.90 27.09 -8.05
N SER A 293 -7.08 28.11 -8.88
CA SER A 293 -7.62 29.42 -8.47
C SER A 293 -9.08 29.35 -8.05
N VAL A 294 -9.91 28.57 -8.76
CA VAL A 294 -11.30 28.30 -8.36
C VAL A 294 -11.32 27.61 -6.99
N MET A 295 -10.49 26.58 -6.80
CA MET A 295 -10.40 25.88 -5.52
C MET A 295 -9.97 26.80 -4.37
N ASN A 296 -8.99 27.68 -4.61
CA ASN A 296 -8.52 28.64 -3.62
C ASN A 296 -9.58 29.69 -3.28
N GLU A 297 -10.35 30.17 -4.25
CA GLU A 297 -11.42 31.13 -4.00
C GLU A 297 -12.55 30.50 -3.17
N VAL A 298 -12.93 29.26 -3.48
CA VAL A 298 -13.90 28.50 -2.65
C VAL A 298 -13.37 28.29 -1.23
N ALA A 299 -12.08 27.96 -1.07
CA ALA A 299 -11.45 27.83 0.24
C ALA A 299 -11.50 29.14 1.04
N ARG A 300 -11.25 30.27 0.37
CA ARG A 300 -11.31 31.61 0.96
C ARG A 300 -12.73 31.96 1.43
N LEU A 301 -13.74 31.77 0.57
CA LEU A 301 -15.16 32.05 0.90
C LEU A 301 -15.65 31.22 2.09
N LEU A 302 -15.21 29.96 2.16
CA LEU A 302 -15.64 29.03 3.20
C LEU A 302 -14.75 29.06 4.45
N GLU A 303 -13.68 29.87 4.47
CA GLU A 303 -12.68 29.91 5.54
C GLU A 303 -12.18 28.52 5.95
N VAL A 304 -11.92 27.66 4.96
CA VAL A 304 -11.34 26.32 5.16
C VAL A 304 -9.93 26.27 4.57
N PRO A 305 -9.04 25.42 5.09
CA PRO A 305 -7.75 25.20 4.46
C PRO A 305 -7.92 24.75 3.00
N PRO A 306 -7.18 25.32 2.02
CA PRO A 306 -7.31 24.95 0.61
C PRO A 306 -7.15 23.46 0.34
N MET A 307 -6.33 22.78 1.13
CA MET A 307 -6.14 21.33 1.04
C MET A 307 -7.45 20.54 1.15
N ARG A 308 -8.42 21.00 1.96
CA ARG A 308 -9.73 20.33 2.07
C ARG A 308 -10.56 20.46 0.81
N VAL A 309 -10.43 21.58 0.10
CA VAL A 309 -11.07 21.78 -1.20
C VAL A 309 -10.39 20.93 -2.26
N TYR A 310 -9.05 20.82 -2.22
CA TYR A 310 -8.28 19.97 -3.12
C TYR A 310 -8.63 18.48 -2.94
N GLU A 311 -8.76 18.01 -1.69
CA GLU A 311 -9.22 16.66 -1.38
C GLU A 311 -10.57 16.37 -2.04
N VAL A 312 -11.55 17.28 -1.91
CA VAL A 312 -12.87 17.11 -2.53
C VAL A 312 -12.79 17.15 -4.06
N ALA A 313 -12.09 18.12 -4.64
CA ALA A 313 -11.96 18.27 -6.10
C ALA A 313 -11.22 17.12 -6.77
N THR A 314 -10.34 16.43 -6.04
CA THR A 314 -9.62 15.23 -6.55
C THR A 314 -10.40 13.94 -6.31
N PHE A 315 -11.28 13.90 -5.32
CA PHE A 315 -12.04 12.71 -4.95
C PHE A 315 -13.28 12.49 -5.85
N TYR A 316 -14.03 13.55 -6.14
CA TYR A 316 -15.23 13.46 -6.98
C TYR A 316 -14.90 13.64 -8.46
N THR A 317 -15.36 12.72 -9.29
CA THR A 317 -15.00 12.63 -10.72
C THR A 317 -15.65 13.69 -11.61
N MET A 318 -16.69 14.38 -11.13
CA MET A 318 -17.34 15.47 -11.87
C MET A 318 -16.48 16.75 -11.91
N PHE A 319 -15.52 16.91 -11.00
CA PHE A 319 -14.67 18.09 -10.96
C PHE A 319 -13.50 17.93 -11.94
N ASN A 320 -13.62 18.57 -13.10
CA ASN A 320 -12.61 18.57 -14.15
C ASN A 320 -11.44 19.46 -13.71
N ARG A 321 -10.26 18.90 -13.48
CA ARG A 321 -9.08 19.65 -12.99
C ARG A 321 -8.17 20.16 -14.11
N SER A 322 -8.49 19.79 -15.34
CA SER A 322 -7.84 20.25 -16.57
C SER A 322 -8.90 20.89 -17.47
N PRO A 323 -8.51 21.79 -18.39
CA PRO A 323 -9.43 22.33 -19.39
C PRO A 323 -10.09 21.20 -20.18
N VAL A 324 -11.41 21.29 -20.35
CA VAL A 324 -12.23 20.39 -21.18
C VAL A 324 -12.87 21.18 -22.31
N GLY A 325 -13.25 20.51 -23.39
CA GLY A 325 -13.92 21.10 -24.52
C GLY A 325 -15.36 21.53 -24.21
N LYS A 326 -15.96 22.29 -25.13
CA LYS A 326 -17.34 22.81 -25.02
C LYS A 326 -18.39 21.73 -24.74
N HIS A 327 -18.19 20.54 -25.33
CA HIS A 327 -19.05 19.37 -25.18
C HIS A 327 -18.26 18.25 -24.49
N PHE A 328 -18.56 18.03 -23.21
CA PHE A 328 -17.95 16.97 -22.41
C PHE A 328 -18.78 15.69 -22.52
N LEU A 329 -18.30 14.75 -23.36
CA LEU A 329 -18.94 13.48 -23.69
C LEU A 329 -18.55 12.42 -22.66
N GLN A 330 -19.50 11.97 -21.86
CA GLN A 330 -19.32 11.00 -20.79
C GLN A 330 -20.06 9.71 -21.14
N LEU A 331 -19.36 8.73 -21.70
CA LEU A 331 -19.96 7.47 -22.12
C LEU A 331 -19.92 6.44 -20.99
N CYS A 332 -21.08 5.88 -20.64
CA CYS A 332 -21.15 4.79 -19.65
C CYS A 332 -20.68 3.47 -20.27
N THR A 333 -19.60 2.90 -19.72
CA THR A 333 -19.04 1.61 -20.19
C THR A 333 -19.24 0.45 -19.21
N THR A 334 -20.03 0.64 -18.15
CA THR A 334 -20.38 -0.43 -17.19
C THR A 334 -21.22 -1.54 -17.81
N THR A 335 -21.27 -2.70 -17.12
CA THR A 335 -21.86 -3.95 -17.63
C THR A 335 -23.25 -3.80 -18.25
N PRO A 336 -24.22 -3.08 -17.66
CA PRO A 336 -25.54 -2.91 -18.30
C PRO A 336 -25.47 -2.17 -19.64
N CYS A 337 -24.63 -1.15 -19.77
CA CYS A 337 -24.43 -0.43 -21.03
C CYS A 337 -23.57 -1.23 -22.02
N GLN A 338 -22.62 -2.02 -21.51
CA GLN A 338 -21.79 -2.90 -22.33
C GLN A 338 -22.61 -4.01 -23.01
N LEU A 339 -23.62 -4.55 -22.31
CA LEU A 339 -24.48 -5.62 -22.80
C LEU A 339 -25.79 -5.14 -23.43
N GLY A 340 -26.34 -4.02 -22.94
CA GLY A 340 -27.65 -3.50 -23.33
C GLY A 340 -27.67 -2.79 -24.68
N GLY A 341 -28.83 -2.82 -25.34
CA GLY A 341 -29.04 -2.21 -26.66
C GLY A 341 -28.04 -2.74 -27.69
N CYS A 342 -27.28 -1.84 -28.33
CA CYS A 342 -26.24 -2.24 -29.30
C CYS A 342 -24.87 -2.58 -28.66
N GLY A 343 -24.71 -2.30 -27.35
CA GLY A 343 -23.47 -2.39 -26.58
C GLY A 343 -22.63 -1.10 -26.64
N SER A 344 -22.24 -0.57 -25.48
CA SER A 344 -21.51 0.70 -25.34
C SER A 344 -20.15 0.72 -26.06
N THR A 345 -19.49 -0.43 -26.23
CA THR A 345 -18.23 -0.53 -26.99
C THR A 345 -18.40 -0.07 -28.44
N LYS A 346 -19.53 -0.37 -29.09
CA LYS A 346 -19.78 0.10 -30.46
C LYS A 346 -19.95 1.61 -30.53
N ILE A 347 -20.53 2.19 -29.49
CA ILE A 347 -20.70 3.65 -29.37
C ILE A 347 -19.34 4.31 -29.15
N LEU A 348 -18.51 3.75 -28.28
CA LEU A 348 -17.14 4.21 -28.05
C LEU A 348 -16.28 4.18 -29.32
N ASP A 349 -16.34 3.07 -30.08
CA ASP A 349 -15.63 2.93 -31.36
C ASP A 349 -16.10 3.97 -32.37
N THR A 350 -17.42 4.24 -32.40
CA THR A 350 -18.01 5.27 -33.28
C THR A 350 -17.53 6.67 -32.90
N LEU A 351 -17.54 7.02 -31.61
CA LEU A 351 -17.05 8.32 -31.12
C LEU A 351 -15.57 8.51 -31.42
N THR A 352 -14.76 7.49 -31.14
CA THR A 352 -13.30 7.48 -31.40
C THR A 352 -13.02 7.69 -32.88
N LYS A 353 -13.75 7.01 -33.77
CA LYS A 353 -13.59 7.13 -35.22
C LYS A 353 -14.05 8.48 -35.79
N GLU A 354 -15.16 9.02 -35.30
CA GLU A 354 -15.75 10.27 -35.83
C GLU A 354 -15.07 11.54 -35.28
N LEU A 355 -14.37 11.45 -34.15
CA LEU A 355 -13.66 12.56 -33.51
C LEU A 355 -12.13 12.46 -33.61
N ASP A 356 -11.57 11.30 -33.97
CA ASP A 356 -10.12 11.04 -34.05
C ASP A 356 -9.39 11.33 -32.73
N ILE A 357 -10.01 10.94 -31.60
CA ILE A 357 -9.49 11.08 -30.24
C ILE A 357 -9.72 9.81 -29.42
N LYS A 358 -8.90 9.58 -28.40
CA LYS A 358 -9.11 8.50 -27.43
C LYS A 358 -9.89 8.99 -26.20
N PRO A 359 -10.46 8.07 -25.40
CA PRO A 359 -10.95 8.42 -24.07
C PRO A 359 -9.88 9.13 -23.23
N GLY A 360 -10.25 10.25 -22.60
CA GLY A 360 -9.37 11.16 -21.86
C GLY A 360 -8.82 12.32 -22.69
N GLU A 361 -8.96 12.31 -24.02
CA GLU A 361 -8.44 13.36 -24.90
C GLU A 361 -9.51 14.39 -25.30
N THR A 362 -9.04 15.53 -25.79
CA THR A 362 -9.86 16.62 -26.32
C THR A 362 -9.48 16.87 -27.78
N THR A 363 -10.48 17.11 -28.62
CA THR A 363 -10.26 17.42 -30.04
C THR A 363 -9.41 18.68 -30.22
N LYS A 364 -8.64 18.76 -31.31
CA LYS A 364 -7.72 19.89 -31.58
C LYS A 364 -8.41 21.25 -31.67
N ASP A 365 -9.70 21.26 -32.01
CA ASP A 365 -10.55 22.45 -32.07
C ASP A 365 -11.13 22.85 -30.70
N GLY A 366 -10.87 22.08 -29.64
CA GLY A 366 -11.35 22.35 -28.29
C GLY A 366 -12.86 22.18 -28.12
N LYS A 367 -13.56 21.54 -29.07
CA LYS A 367 -15.02 21.39 -29.02
C LYS A 367 -15.48 20.18 -28.23
N PHE A 368 -14.80 19.05 -28.35
CA PHE A 368 -15.24 17.78 -27.73
C PHE A 368 -14.15 17.19 -26.85
N THR A 369 -14.54 16.74 -25.67
CA THR A 369 -13.71 15.89 -24.80
C THR A 369 -14.47 14.60 -24.57
N LEU A 370 -13.82 13.46 -24.81
CA LEU A 370 -14.42 12.14 -24.60
C LEU A 370 -13.85 11.52 -23.32
N VAL A 371 -14.70 11.09 -22.41
CA VAL A 371 -14.30 10.29 -21.24
C VAL A 371 -15.20 9.09 -21.09
N GLU A 372 -14.61 7.98 -20.64
CA GLU A 372 -15.38 6.85 -20.14
C GLU A 372 -15.76 7.12 -18.69
N VAL A 373 -17.03 6.87 -18.37
CA VAL A 373 -17.57 7.00 -17.03
C VAL A 373 -18.19 5.70 -16.58
N GLU A 374 -18.32 5.58 -15.27
CA GLU A 374 -19.04 4.50 -14.62
C GLU A 374 -20.56 4.65 -14.82
N CYS A 375 -21.34 3.89 -14.05
CA CYS A 375 -22.79 3.83 -14.17
C CYS A 375 -23.44 5.22 -14.09
N ALA A 376 -24.10 5.63 -15.18
CA ALA A 376 -24.86 6.87 -15.27
C ALA A 376 -26.31 6.75 -14.71
N GLY A 377 -26.71 5.60 -14.17
CA GLY A 377 -28.02 5.41 -13.54
C GLY A 377 -29.22 5.26 -14.49
N ALA A 378 -29.04 5.36 -15.81
CA ALA A 378 -30.08 5.17 -16.82
C ALA A 378 -30.02 3.78 -17.50
N CYS A 379 -29.86 2.72 -16.70
CA CYS A 379 -29.52 1.38 -17.19
C CYS A 379 -30.55 0.74 -18.13
N VAL A 380 -31.84 1.01 -17.92
CA VAL A 380 -32.92 0.50 -18.81
C VAL A 380 -32.91 1.18 -20.18
N ASN A 381 -32.16 2.28 -20.29
CA ASN A 381 -31.94 3.09 -21.49
C ASN A 381 -30.53 2.92 -22.09
N ALA A 382 -29.88 1.79 -21.78
CA ALA A 382 -28.58 1.44 -22.34
C ALA A 382 -28.61 1.32 -23.89
N PRO A 383 -27.57 1.82 -24.59
CA PRO A 383 -26.40 2.55 -24.09
C PRO A 383 -26.66 4.05 -23.84
N VAL A 384 -25.99 4.60 -22.81
CA VAL A 384 -26.19 5.99 -22.34
C VAL A 384 -24.90 6.79 -22.43
N MET A 385 -25.01 8.04 -22.90
CA MET A 385 -23.96 9.04 -22.86
C MET A 385 -24.52 10.34 -22.27
N ALA A 386 -23.82 10.91 -21.28
CA ALA A 386 -24.11 12.25 -20.81
C ALA A 386 -23.27 13.26 -21.60
N ILE A 387 -23.90 14.34 -22.07
CA ILE A 387 -23.19 15.47 -22.68
C ILE A 387 -23.45 16.68 -21.82
N ASN A 388 -22.40 17.16 -21.15
CA ASN A 388 -22.52 18.20 -20.13
C ASN A 388 -23.54 17.80 -19.04
N ASP A 389 -24.71 18.43 -19.00
CA ASP A 389 -25.76 18.18 -18.01
C ASP A 389 -26.85 17.19 -18.49
N ASP A 390 -26.92 16.91 -19.79
CA ASP A 390 -28.06 16.18 -20.39
C ASP A 390 -27.71 14.72 -20.73
N TYR A 391 -28.68 13.82 -20.57
CA TYR A 391 -28.55 12.42 -20.96
C TYR A 391 -29.10 12.17 -22.36
N TYR A 392 -28.35 11.35 -23.11
CA TYR A 392 -28.72 10.84 -24.41
C TYR A 392 -28.66 9.32 -24.34
N GLU A 393 -29.80 8.69 -24.58
CA GLU A 393 -30.02 7.29 -24.21
C GLU A 393 -30.47 6.47 -25.42
N ASP A 394 -30.46 5.15 -25.32
CA ASP A 394 -30.72 4.21 -26.43
C ASP A 394 -29.88 4.47 -27.67
N LEU A 395 -28.61 4.77 -27.44
CA LEU A 395 -27.72 5.14 -28.51
C LEU A 395 -27.44 3.94 -29.44
N THR A 396 -27.43 4.25 -30.73
CA THR A 396 -26.90 3.41 -31.80
C THR A 396 -25.75 4.17 -32.49
N PRO A 397 -24.87 3.49 -33.25
CA PRO A 397 -23.83 4.18 -34.00
C PRO A 397 -24.38 5.29 -34.92
N GLU A 398 -25.52 5.06 -35.54
CA GLU A 398 -26.17 6.00 -36.48
C GLU A 398 -26.72 7.22 -35.75
N THR A 399 -27.44 7.00 -34.65
CA THR A 399 -28.00 8.10 -33.83
C THR A 399 -26.88 8.88 -33.14
N THR A 400 -25.81 8.22 -32.71
CA THR A 400 -24.61 8.88 -32.15
C THR A 400 -23.94 9.76 -33.18
N LYS A 401 -23.79 9.29 -34.42
CA LYS A 401 -23.24 10.12 -35.51
C LYS A 401 -24.10 11.34 -35.80
N ALA A 402 -25.42 11.15 -35.91
CA ALA A 402 -26.35 12.25 -36.11
C ALA A 402 -26.29 13.27 -34.95
N LEU A 403 -26.13 12.79 -33.71
CA LEU A 403 -25.95 13.62 -32.53
C LEU A 403 -24.67 14.47 -32.62
N LEU A 404 -23.54 13.87 -33.00
CA LEU A 404 -22.27 14.58 -33.19
C LEU A 404 -22.36 15.61 -34.32
N ASP A 405 -23.00 15.28 -35.44
CA ASP A 405 -23.16 16.20 -36.57
C ASP A 405 -24.03 17.40 -36.20
N ASN A 406 -25.08 17.17 -35.42
CA ASN A 406 -25.91 18.25 -34.88
C ASN A 406 -25.14 19.14 -33.91
N LEU A 407 -24.33 18.56 -33.03
CA LEU A 407 -23.45 19.32 -32.12
C LEU A 407 -22.40 20.14 -32.88
N LYS A 408 -21.76 19.56 -33.91
CA LYS A 408 -20.80 20.26 -34.78
C LYS A 408 -21.43 21.44 -35.51
N ALA A 409 -22.71 21.32 -35.88
CA ALA A 409 -23.50 22.36 -36.53
C ALA A 409 -24.22 23.31 -35.56
N ASP A 410 -23.97 23.20 -34.25
CA ASP A 410 -24.64 23.97 -33.18
C ASP A 410 -26.19 23.91 -33.28
N LYS A 411 -26.73 22.78 -33.75
CA LYS A 411 -28.17 22.53 -33.81
C LYS A 411 -28.68 22.06 -32.44
N PRO A 412 -29.92 22.42 -32.06
CA PRO A 412 -30.52 21.92 -30.84
C PRO A 412 -30.68 20.40 -30.92
N ILE A 413 -30.33 19.72 -29.84
CA ILE A 413 -30.47 18.28 -29.64
C ILE A 413 -31.42 18.03 -28.47
N THR A 414 -32.19 16.95 -28.55
CA THR A 414 -33.22 16.64 -27.56
C THR A 414 -32.69 15.60 -26.58
N PRO A 415 -32.62 15.92 -25.27
CA PRO A 415 -32.25 14.96 -24.23
C PRO A 415 -33.27 13.82 -24.11
N GLY A 416 -32.79 12.64 -23.69
CA GLY A 416 -33.58 11.44 -23.47
C GLY A 416 -33.32 10.32 -24.49
N PRO A 417 -34.25 9.35 -24.59
CA PRO A 417 -34.12 8.19 -25.48
C PRO A 417 -34.12 8.56 -26.97
N GLN A 418 -33.20 7.98 -27.74
CA GLN A 418 -33.11 8.17 -29.19
C GLN A 418 -33.87 7.09 -30.00
N SER A 419 -34.50 6.12 -29.32
CA SER A 419 -35.19 4.97 -29.94
C SER A 419 -36.69 5.20 -30.26
N GLY A 420 -37.21 6.40 -29.98
CA GLY A 420 -38.62 6.76 -30.18
C GLY A 420 -39.52 6.51 -28.97
N ARG A 421 -39.01 5.91 -27.90
CA ARG A 421 -39.68 5.89 -26.59
C ARG A 421 -39.50 7.24 -25.89
N LYS A 422 -40.39 7.56 -24.95
CA LYS A 422 -40.42 8.85 -24.26
C LYS A 422 -39.41 8.91 -23.12
N THR A 423 -39.39 7.91 -22.26
CA THR A 423 -38.50 7.85 -21.10
C THR A 423 -38.02 6.42 -20.90
N CYS A 424 -38.57 5.69 -19.94
CA CYS A 424 -38.13 4.35 -19.55
C CYS A 424 -39.22 3.28 -19.74
N GLU A 425 -40.24 3.56 -20.55
CA GLU A 425 -41.23 2.55 -20.90
C GLU A 425 -40.61 1.40 -21.70
N PHE A 426 -41.34 0.29 -21.77
CA PHE A 426 -40.85 -0.96 -22.37
C PHE A 426 -40.42 -0.78 -23.84
N ALA A 427 -41.26 -0.12 -24.63
CA ALA A 427 -41.00 0.16 -26.04
C ALA A 427 -41.82 1.39 -26.48
N PRO A 428 -41.49 2.01 -27.63
CA PRO A 428 -42.20 3.18 -28.13
C PRO A 428 -43.72 2.96 -28.18
N GLY A 429 -44.47 3.71 -27.36
CA GLY A 429 -45.92 3.63 -27.28
C GLY A 429 -46.49 2.36 -26.62
N VAL A 430 -45.66 1.54 -25.98
CA VAL A 430 -46.08 0.30 -25.31
C VAL A 430 -45.94 0.45 -23.79
N TYR A 431 -47.08 0.56 -23.11
CA TYR A 431 -47.15 0.61 -21.64
C TYR A 431 -47.69 -0.72 -21.12
N SER A 432 -46.81 -1.55 -20.53
CA SER A 432 -47.21 -2.82 -19.91
C SER A 432 -47.90 -2.62 -18.56
N THR A 433 -47.68 -1.47 -17.92
CA THR A 433 -48.22 -1.09 -16.61
C THR A 433 -48.52 0.41 -16.62
N LEU A 434 -49.25 0.91 -15.60
CA LEU A 434 -49.64 2.32 -15.46
C LEU A 434 -50.46 2.86 -16.66
N ASN A 435 -51.38 2.03 -17.18
CA ASN A 435 -52.30 2.40 -18.26
C ASN A 435 -53.51 3.21 -17.77
N ASP A 436 -53.90 3.04 -16.51
CA ASP A 436 -55.07 3.69 -15.92
C ASP A 436 -54.71 5.08 -15.38
N GLU A 437 -55.70 5.97 -15.31
CA GLU A 437 -55.53 7.27 -14.66
C GLU A 437 -55.20 7.08 -13.16
N PRO A 438 -54.24 7.86 -12.60
CA PRO A 438 -53.95 7.81 -11.18
C PRO A 438 -55.19 8.07 -10.34
N TYR A 439 -55.43 7.24 -9.32
CA TYR A 439 -56.64 7.29 -8.49
C TYR A 439 -56.89 8.60 -7.72
N GLY A 440 -55.91 9.50 -7.69
CA GLY A 440 -56.03 10.79 -7.01
C GLY A 440 -55.87 10.73 -5.48
N PRO A 441 -55.93 11.90 -4.81
CA PRO A 441 -55.78 11.98 -3.36
C PRO A 441 -56.98 11.35 -2.64
N GLY A 442 -56.73 10.69 -1.51
CA GLY A 442 -57.78 10.08 -0.70
C GLY A 442 -58.16 8.64 -1.10
N PHE A 443 -57.69 8.14 -2.24
CA PHE A 443 -57.92 6.74 -2.62
C PHE A 443 -57.28 5.79 -1.59
N ARG A 444 -58.12 5.00 -0.91
CA ARG A 444 -57.71 4.09 0.19
C ARG A 444 -57.02 4.79 1.36
N MET A 445 -57.24 6.09 1.55
CA MET A 445 -56.90 6.73 2.82
C MET A 445 -57.69 6.06 3.94
N ARG A 446 -57.03 5.86 5.07
CA ARG A 446 -57.69 5.30 6.25
C ARG A 446 -58.66 6.33 6.82
N ASP A 447 -59.75 5.85 7.40
CA ASP A 447 -60.79 6.72 7.97
C ASP A 447 -60.30 7.52 9.20
N ASP A 448 -59.18 7.11 9.82
CA ASP A 448 -58.61 7.72 11.03
C ASP A 448 -57.43 8.67 10.78
N LEU A 449 -57.23 9.11 9.53
CA LEU A 449 -56.04 9.86 9.09
C LEU A 449 -56.35 11.18 8.38
#